data_AF-A0A0S4QRY6-F1
#
_entry.id   AF-A0A0S4QRY6-F1
#
_cell.length_a   1.000
_cell.length_b   1.000
_cell.length_c   1.000
_cell.angle_alpha   90.00
_cell.angle_beta   90.00
_cell.angle_gamma   90.00
#
_symmetry.space_group_name_H-M   'P 1'
#
loop_
_entity.id
_entity.type
_entity.pdbx_description
1 polymer ?
#
loop_
_entity_poly.entity_id
_entity_poly.type
_entity_poly.pdbx_seq_one_letter_code
_entity_poly.pdbx_strand_id
1 'polypeptide(L)'
;MVSYPQYNLELSGWDHQSVWGFDPASDSLYAQLTRNGSGWDAESQGPEVWLSPPWHAAMPTPAALAGAISNATGCTLDSARTAMNESLPDSDHPLYQHPLRRPLTEPAHEPRPHAPVRNRRRDDLWSRLRRALF
;
A
#
# COMPACT_ATOMS: atom_id res chain seq x y z
N MET A 1 -14.10 11.84 -19.69
CA MET A 1 -13.82 11.55 -18.27
C MET A 1 -13.34 10.11 -18.22
N VAL A 2 -12.09 9.86 -17.80
CA VAL A 2 -11.57 8.49 -17.71
C VAL A 2 -12.10 7.91 -16.40
N SER A 3 -12.97 6.91 -16.50
CA SER A 3 -13.42 6.14 -15.34
C SER A 3 -12.33 5.13 -15.02
N TYR A 4 -11.77 5.19 -13.81
CA TYR A 4 -10.80 4.20 -13.36
C TYR A 4 -11.53 2.98 -12.83
N PRO A 5 -10.94 1.78 -12.96
CA PRO A 5 -11.57 0.59 -12.43
C PRO A 5 -11.66 0.67 -10.91
N GLN A 6 -12.83 0.29 -10.41
CA GLN A 6 -13.07 -0.03 -9.01
C GLN A 6 -13.45 -1.51 -8.92
N TYR A 7 -13.09 -2.14 -7.82
CA TYR A 7 -13.30 -3.57 -7.58
C TYR A 7 -14.06 -3.76 -6.29
N ASN A 8 -14.89 -4.80 -6.23
CA ASN A 8 -15.50 -5.21 -4.97
C ASN A 8 -14.42 -5.63 -3.98
N LEU A 9 -14.66 -5.51 -2.68
CA LEU A 9 -13.76 -6.07 -1.68
C LEU A 9 -14.33 -7.40 -1.20
N GLU A 10 -13.75 -8.53 -1.64
CA GLU A 10 -14.22 -9.89 -1.29
C GLU A 10 -13.83 -10.29 0.15
N LEU A 11 -14.16 -9.42 1.13
CA LEU A 11 -13.85 -9.60 2.54
C LEU A 11 -15.11 -9.99 3.31
N SER A 12 -15.13 -11.20 3.86
CA SER A 12 -16.28 -11.71 4.61
C SER A 12 -16.81 -10.74 5.66
N GLY A 13 -18.09 -10.40 5.55
CA GLY A 13 -18.77 -9.46 6.45
C GLY A 13 -18.68 -8.00 6.00
N TRP A 14 -18.01 -7.72 4.89
CA TRP A 14 -17.86 -6.40 4.25
C TRP A 14 -18.11 -6.45 2.72
N ASP A 15 -18.32 -7.63 2.15
CA ASP A 15 -18.24 -7.92 0.72
C ASP A 15 -19.42 -7.44 -0.13
N HIS A 16 -20.58 -7.12 0.45
CA HIS A 16 -21.77 -6.80 -0.35
C HIS A 16 -21.73 -5.41 -1.01
N GLN A 17 -21.11 -4.43 -0.35
CA GLN A 17 -21.14 -3.01 -0.75
C GLN A 17 -19.77 -2.33 -0.63
N SER A 18 -18.75 -3.03 -0.16
CA SER A 18 -17.41 -2.45 -0.07
C SER A 18 -16.69 -2.52 -1.41
N VAL A 19 -16.00 -1.43 -1.75
CA VAL A 19 -15.21 -1.33 -2.98
C VAL A 19 -13.84 -0.74 -2.68
N TRP A 20 -12.88 -1.01 -3.56
CA TRP A 20 -11.57 -0.39 -3.53
C TRP A 20 -11.10 -0.05 -4.96
N GLY A 21 -10.17 0.89 -5.07
CA GLY A 21 -9.71 1.36 -6.36
C GLY A 21 -8.53 2.31 -6.28
N PHE A 22 -8.21 2.92 -7.42
CA PHE A 22 -7.15 3.91 -7.54
C PHE A 22 -7.76 5.26 -7.93
N ASP A 23 -7.43 6.29 -7.16
CA ASP A 23 -7.79 7.68 -7.46
C ASP A 23 -6.60 8.40 -8.12
N PRO A 24 -6.68 8.76 -9.41
CA PRO A 24 -5.62 9.46 -10.12
C PRO A 24 -5.42 10.90 -9.64
N ALA A 25 -6.44 11.53 -9.03
CA ALA A 25 -6.36 12.92 -8.61
C ALA A 25 -5.46 13.07 -7.39
N SER A 26 -5.44 12.04 -6.54
CA SER A 26 -4.58 11.95 -5.35
C SER A 26 -3.38 11.02 -5.51
N ASP A 27 -3.23 10.34 -6.67
CA ASP A 27 -2.22 9.31 -6.92
C ASP A 27 -2.19 8.25 -5.79
N SER A 28 -3.37 7.85 -5.31
CA SER A 28 -3.54 7.03 -4.12
C SER A 28 -4.59 5.94 -4.34
N LEU A 29 -4.38 4.80 -3.70
CA LEU A 29 -5.45 3.82 -3.54
C LEU A 29 -6.46 4.32 -2.52
N TYR A 30 -7.71 3.86 -2.67
CA TYR A 30 -8.80 4.12 -1.74
C TYR A 30 -9.63 2.87 -1.48
N ALA A 31 -10.39 2.88 -0.39
CA ALA A 31 -11.47 1.93 -0.16
C ALA A 31 -12.68 2.60 0.50
N GLN A 32 -13.87 2.14 0.14
CA GLN A 32 -15.15 2.48 0.72
C GLN A 32 -15.69 1.21 1.36
N LEU A 33 -15.88 1.21 2.68
CA LEU A 33 -16.24 0.01 3.43
C LEU A 33 -17.62 0.16 4.06
N THR A 34 -18.48 -0.83 3.83
CA THR A 34 -19.80 -0.94 4.44
C THR A 34 -19.96 -2.35 5.00
N ARG A 35 -20.31 -2.46 6.28
CA ARG A 35 -20.45 -3.76 6.94
C ARG A 35 -21.72 -4.44 6.45
N ASN A 36 -21.65 -5.73 6.16
CA ASN A 36 -22.82 -6.49 5.74
C ASN A 36 -23.91 -6.45 6.81
N GLY A 37 -25.14 -6.11 6.40
CA GLY A 37 -26.30 -6.13 7.30
C GLY A 37 -26.32 -5.03 8.35
N SER A 38 -25.48 -3.98 8.25
CA SER A 38 -25.50 -2.84 9.18
C SER A 38 -26.79 -2.01 9.12
N GLY A 39 -27.66 -2.27 8.14
CA GLY A 39 -28.80 -1.40 7.84
C GLY A 39 -28.38 -0.04 7.28
N TRP A 40 -27.08 0.16 7.08
CA TRP A 40 -26.51 1.30 6.40
C TRP A 40 -26.77 1.14 4.91
N ASP A 41 -27.55 2.05 4.35
CA ASP A 41 -27.75 2.11 2.91
C ASP A 41 -26.60 2.92 2.30
N ALA A 42 -25.60 2.22 1.75
CA ALA A 42 -24.45 2.87 1.11
C ALA A 42 -24.85 3.83 -0.02
N GLU A 43 -26.02 3.62 -0.66
CA GLU A 43 -26.51 4.52 -1.71
C GLU A 43 -27.04 5.84 -1.14
N SER A 44 -27.71 5.80 0.02
CA SER A 44 -28.31 6.99 0.64
C SER A 44 -27.41 7.68 1.66
N GLN A 45 -26.54 6.94 2.36
CA GLN A 45 -25.75 7.41 3.51
C GLN A 45 -24.24 7.38 3.26
N GLY A 46 -23.79 6.77 2.16
CA GLY A 46 -22.38 6.52 1.89
C GLY A 46 -21.82 5.37 2.72
N PRO A 47 -20.53 5.03 2.54
CA PRO A 47 -19.90 3.94 3.27
C PRO A 47 -19.68 4.28 4.74
N GLU A 48 -19.62 3.25 5.58
CA GLU A 48 -19.31 3.39 7.01
C GLU A 48 -17.87 3.89 7.23
N VAL A 49 -16.94 3.45 6.38
CA VAL A 49 -15.53 3.87 6.44
C VAL A 49 -15.05 4.30 5.08
N TRP A 50 -14.42 5.47 5.03
CA TRP A 50 -13.80 6.01 3.82
C TRP A 50 -12.28 6.09 3.99
N LEU A 51 -11.56 5.19 3.33
CA LEU A 51 -10.10 5.13 3.37
C LEU A 51 -9.52 5.88 2.16
N SER A 52 -9.40 7.21 2.25
CA SER A 52 -8.70 8.02 1.24
C SER A 52 -8.12 9.31 1.85
N PRO A 53 -7.19 9.99 1.17
CA PRO A 53 -6.84 11.36 1.48
C PRO A 53 -8.06 12.30 1.43
N PRO A 54 -8.05 13.42 2.17
CA PRO A 54 -7.03 13.83 3.15
C PRO A 54 -7.19 13.20 4.55
N TRP A 55 -8.29 12.49 4.81
CA TRP A 55 -8.59 11.93 6.13
C TRP A 55 -7.67 10.77 6.50
N HIS A 56 -7.12 10.08 5.50
CA HIS A 56 -6.09 9.07 5.65
C HIS A 56 -4.81 9.47 4.90
N ALA A 57 -3.67 8.98 5.36
CA ALA A 57 -2.42 9.11 4.62
C ALA A 57 -2.57 8.48 3.21
N ALA A 58 -1.91 9.06 2.21
CA ALA A 58 -1.90 8.50 0.87
C ALA A 58 -1.37 7.05 0.90
N MET A 59 -2.04 6.17 0.16
CA MET A 59 -1.75 4.74 0.11
C MET A 59 -1.27 4.40 -1.31
N PRO A 60 0.03 4.61 -1.60
CA PRO A 60 0.56 4.44 -2.95
C PRO A 60 0.74 2.96 -3.35
N THR A 61 0.47 2.01 -2.44
CA THR A 61 0.69 0.58 -2.67
C THR A 61 -0.46 -0.26 -2.14
N PRO A 62 -0.77 -1.41 -2.77
CA PRO A 62 -1.80 -2.33 -2.26
C PRO A 62 -1.53 -2.80 -0.83
N ALA A 63 -0.25 -2.97 -0.45
CA ALA A 63 0.13 -3.37 0.90
C ALA A 63 -0.27 -2.32 1.95
N ALA A 64 -0.13 -1.03 1.63
CA ALA A 64 -0.55 0.05 2.52
C ALA A 64 -2.08 0.08 2.68
N LEU A 65 -2.82 -0.08 1.58
CA LEU A 65 -4.28 -0.15 1.62
C LEU A 65 -4.78 -1.38 2.40
N ALA A 66 -4.20 -2.56 2.17
CA ALA A 66 -4.55 -3.77 2.92
C ALA A 66 -4.33 -3.59 4.44
N GLY A 67 -3.26 -2.88 4.83
CA GLY A 67 -3.02 -2.51 6.23
C GLY A 67 -4.10 -1.61 6.80
N ALA A 68 -4.54 -0.60 6.04
CA ALA A 68 -5.62 0.30 6.45
C ALA A 68 -6.97 -0.44 6.57
N ILE A 69 -7.29 -1.34 5.63
CA ILE A 69 -8.50 -2.18 5.67
C ILE A 69 -8.47 -3.10 6.89
N SER A 70 -7.35 -3.79 7.14
CA SER A 70 -7.19 -4.66 8.31
C SER A 70 -7.43 -3.89 9.61
N ASN A 71 -6.86 -2.69 9.74
CA ASN A 71 -7.06 -1.85 10.92
C ASN A 71 -8.52 -1.36 11.05
N ALA A 72 -9.18 -0.99 9.96
CA ALA A 72 -10.55 -0.49 9.98
C ALA A 72 -11.60 -1.57 10.27
N THR A 73 -11.38 -2.79 9.77
CA THR A 73 -12.35 -3.89 9.85
C THR A 73 -12.11 -4.84 11.02
N GLY A 74 -10.90 -4.84 11.58
CA GLY A 74 -10.44 -5.78 12.60
C GLY A 74 -10.06 -7.17 12.04
N CYS A 75 -10.06 -7.35 10.71
CA CYS A 75 -9.60 -8.60 10.10
C CYS A 75 -8.07 -8.69 10.09
N THR A 76 -7.52 -9.87 9.77
CA THR A 76 -6.07 -10.02 9.64
C THR A 76 -5.57 -9.35 8.35
N LEU A 77 -4.29 -8.91 8.36
CA LEU A 77 -3.66 -8.35 7.17
C LEU A 77 -3.66 -9.34 5.99
N ASP A 78 -3.51 -10.63 6.26
CA ASP A 78 -3.55 -11.68 5.25
C ASP A 78 -4.94 -11.78 4.61
N SER A 79 -6.00 -11.78 5.43
CA SER A 79 -7.39 -11.76 4.95
C SER A 79 -7.68 -10.53 4.08
N ALA A 80 -7.23 -9.34 4.48
CA ALA A 80 -7.42 -8.14 3.68
C ALA A 80 -6.70 -8.22 2.32
N ARG A 81 -5.48 -8.77 2.30
CA ARG A 81 -4.72 -8.96 1.04
C ARG A 81 -5.39 -9.97 0.13
N THR A 82 -5.85 -11.09 0.67
CA THR A 82 -6.56 -12.13 -0.07
C THR A 82 -7.83 -11.57 -0.68
N ALA A 83 -8.66 -10.86 0.09
CA ALA A 83 -9.87 -10.21 -0.39
C ALA A 83 -9.61 -9.20 -1.54
N MET A 84 -8.56 -8.38 -1.42
CA MET A 84 -8.17 -7.48 -2.50
C MET A 84 -7.73 -8.25 -3.75
N ASN A 85 -6.95 -9.32 -3.60
CA ASN A 85 -6.47 -10.12 -4.73
C ASN A 85 -7.58 -10.92 -5.41
N GLU A 86 -8.58 -11.42 -4.68
CA GLU A 86 -9.70 -12.18 -5.25
C GLU A 86 -10.62 -11.32 -6.12
N SER A 87 -10.70 -10.02 -5.85
CA SER A 87 -11.50 -9.08 -6.62
C SER A 87 -10.89 -8.65 -7.96
N LEU A 88 -9.62 -9.00 -8.17
CA LEU A 88 -8.86 -8.63 -9.36
C LEU A 88 -9.21 -9.59 -10.52
N PRO A 89 -9.55 -9.08 -11.73
CA PRO A 89 -9.85 -9.94 -12.88
C PRO A 89 -8.64 -10.80 -13.30
N ASP A 90 -8.80 -11.83 -14.11
CA ASP A 90 -7.63 -12.58 -14.60
C ASP A 90 -6.62 -11.69 -15.34
N SER A 91 -5.34 -12.06 -15.26
CA SER A 91 -4.16 -11.26 -15.65
C SER A 91 -4.13 -10.74 -17.10
N ASP A 92 -5.04 -11.21 -17.95
CA ASP A 92 -5.19 -10.79 -19.35
C ASP A 92 -6.11 -9.57 -19.54
N HIS A 93 -6.66 -8.98 -18.46
CA HIS A 93 -7.54 -7.82 -18.60
C HIS A 93 -6.77 -6.53 -19.00
N PRO A 94 -7.14 -5.81 -20.06
CA PRO A 94 -6.39 -4.64 -20.56
C PRO A 94 -6.26 -3.45 -19.59
N LEU A 95 -6.99 -3.49 -18.46
CA LEU A 95 -6.87 -2.52 -17.36
C LEU A 95 -5.68 -2.79 -16.42
N TYR A 96 -4.94 -3.90 -16.63
CA TYR A 96 -3.78 -4.32 -15.82
C TYR A 96 -2.49 -3.53 -16.03
N GLN A 97 -2.48 -2.49 -16.86
CA GLN A 97 -1.28 -1.66 -17.08
C GLN A 97 -1.05 -0.61 -15.97
N HIS A 98 -1.82 -0.63 -14.88
CA HIS A 98 -1.78 0.35 -13.78
C HIS A 98 -0.83 -0.04 -12.61
N PRO A 99 -0.42 0.90 -11.73
CA PRO A 99 0.54 0.70 -10.63
C PRO A 99 0.16 -0.36 -9.57
N LEU A 100 -1.03 -0.96 -9.71
CA LEU A 100 -1.51 -2.10 -8.92
C LEU A 100 -0.61 -3.34 -9.03
N ARG A 101 0.32 -3.38 -10.00
CA ARG A 101 1.22 -4.52 -10.24
C ARG A 101 2.54 -4.53 -9.47
N ARG A 102 2.70 -3.76 -8.37
CA ARG A 102 3.74 -4.14 -7.41
C ARG A 102 3.24 -5.36 -6.65
N PRO A 103 3.86 -6.55 -6.84
CA PRO A 103 3.39 -7.75 -6.16
C PRO A 103 3.39 -7.51 -4.66
N LEU A 104 2.25 -7.78 -4.01
CA LEU A 104 2.11 -7.80 -2.54
C LEU A 104 3.15 -8.71 -1.85
N THR A 105 3.73 -9.64 -2.63
CA THR A 105 4.71 -10.64 -2.22
C THR A 105 6.16 -10.20 -2.44
N GLU A 106 6.45 -8.98 -2.91
CA GLU A 106 7.83 -8.50 -2.81
C GLU A 106 8.15 -8.42 -1.30
N PRO A 107 9.11 -9.23 -0.78
CA PRO A 107 9.65 -8.92 0.53
C PRO A 107 10.07 -7.46 0.43
N ALA A 108 9.64 -6.64 1.41
CA ALA A 108 10.02 -5.24 1.52
C ALA A 108 11.45 -5.15 1.01
N HIS A 109 11.65 -4.48 -0.13
CA HIS A 109 12.97 -4.35 -0.71
C HIS A 109 13.73 -3.57 0.36
N GLU A 110 14.39 -4.32 1.22
CA GLU A 110 15.26 -3.82 2.26
C GLU A 110 16.14 -2.85 1.49
N PRO A 111 16.18 -1.56 1.87
CA PRO A 111 17.09 -0.65 1.20
C PRO A 111 18.43 -1.34 1.30
N ARG A 112 18.95 -1.83 0.15
CA ARG A 112 20.23 -2.52 0.11
C ARG A 112 21.15 -1.64 0.94
N PRO A 113 21.76 -2.13 2.04
CA PRO A 113 22.70 -1.31 2.75
C PRO A 113 23.70 -0.90 1.69
N HIS A 114 23.71 0.41 1.37
CA HIS A 114 24.66 0.96 0.44
C HIS A 114 26.00 0.49 0.97
N ALA A 115 26.60 -0.47 0.26
CA ALA A 115 27.91 -0.97 0.61
C ALA A 115 28.76 0.28 0.81
N PRO A 116 29.45 0.44 1.96
CA PRO A 116 30.22 1.64 2.19
C PRO A 116 31.15 1.79 0.99
N VAL A 117 30.97 2.88 0.24
CA VAL A 117 31.88 3.27 -0.82
C VAL A 117 33.24 3.32 -0.16
N ARG A 118 34.05 2.31 -0.46
CA ARG A 118 35.43 2.18 0.00
C ARG A 118 36.20 3.31 -0.66
N ASN A 119 36.12 4.51 -0.09
CA ASN A 119 37.04 5.59 -0.39
C ASN A 119 38.41 5.15 0.12
N ARG A 120 39.14 4.47 -0.76
CA ARG A 120 40.60 4.36 -0.67
C ARG A 120 41.15 5.78 -0.61
N ARG A 121 42.09 5.97 0.33
CA ARG A 121 43.00 7.11 0.53
C ARG A 121 42.59 8.14 1.60
N ARG A 122 42.99 7.85 2.84
CA ARG A 122 43.73 8.78 3.70
C ARG A 122 44.39 8.03 4.86
N ASP A 123 45.35 7.17 4.49
CA ASP A 123 46.53 6.98 5.33
C ASP A 123 47.34 8.30 5.31
N ASP A 124 48.18 8.53 6.33
CA ASP A 124 49.08 9.69 6.53
C ASP A 124 48.53 10.96 7.21
N LEU A 125 48.12 10.83 8.48
CA LEU A 125 48.27 11.97 9.41
C LEU A 125 48.73 11.58 10.81
N TRP A 126 48.42 10.37 11.28
CA TRP A 126 48.80 9.92 12.62
C TRP A 126 50.24 9.36 12.71
N SER A 127 50.83 8.91 11.59
CA SER A 127 52.20 8.39 11.54
C SER A 127 53.28 9.49 11.57
N ARG A 128 52.91 10.77 11.37
CA ARG A 128 53.83 11.92 11.39
C ARG A 128 53.87 12.68 12.72
N LEU A 129 52.89 12.48 13.61
CA LEU A 129 52.83 13.14 14.92
C LEU A 129 53.55 12.37 16.05
N ARG A 130 54.05 11.15 15.79
CA ARG A 130 54.73 10.32 16.80
C ARG A 130 56.27 10.41 16.80
N ARG A 131 56.87 11.32 16.03
CA ARG A 131 58.34 11.49 15.91
C ARG A 131 58.88 12.85 16.38
N ALA A 132 58.10 13.62 17.13
CA ALA A 132 58.49 14.94 17.67
C ALA A 132 58.35 15.06 19.20
N LEU A 133 58.23 13.93 19.92
CA LEU A 133 58.17 13.91 21.39
C LEU A 133 59.02 12.79 22.01
N PHE A 134 60.19 12.53 21.42
CA PHE A 134 61.35 11.89 22.07
C PHE A 134 62.63 12.39 21.40
#